data_AF-A0A7C7KQ22-F1
#
_entry.id   AF-A0A7C7KQ22-F1
#
_cell.length_a   1.000
_cell.length_b   1.000
_cell.length_c   1.000
_cell.angle_alpha   90.00
_cell.angle_beta   90.00
_cell.angle_gamma   90.00
#
_symmetry.space_group_name_H-M   'P 1'
#
loop_
_entity.id
_entity.type
_entity.pdbx_description
1 polymer ?
#
loop_
_entity_poly.entity_id
_entity_poly.type
_entity_poly.pdbx_seq_one_letter_code
_entity_poly.pdbx_strand_id
1 'polypeptide(L)'
;FPDTNPLGKRIRIGQERYRVIGVMDKRLSEARYLGGEEYTIADIAAWPWTRTPDRQGVNRDDYPNYKRWFEEIAERPAVQRGVEVLADLRSEGFDAKAKEILFGATQYARR
;
A
#
# COMPACT_ATOMS: atom_id res chain seq x y z
N PHE A 1 13.71 -12.44 19.18
CA PHE A 1 13.32 -11.89 20.50
C PHE A 1 11.99 -12.51 20.88
N PRO A 2 11.83 -13.08 22.08
CA PRO A 2 10.69 -13.94 22.39
C PRO A 2 9.41 -13.13 22.62
N ASP A 3 8.31 -13.77 22.25
CA ASP A 3 7.02 -13.20 21.88
C ASP A 3 5.99 -13.53 22.96
N THR A 4 5.45 -12.52 23.64
CA THR A 4 4.38 -12.67 24.64
C THR A 4 3.32 -11.59 24.45
N ASN A 5 2.40 -11.80 23.51
CA ASN A 5 1.15 -11.01 23.43
C ASN A 5 0.00 -11.91 22.92
N PRO A 6 -1.16 -12.00 23.62
CA PRO A 6 -2.17 -13.04 23.38
C PRO A 6 -3.05 -12.80 22.14
N LEU A 7 -2.72 -11.84 21.28
CA LEU A 7 -3.50 -11.43 20.11
C LEU A 7 -2.72 -11.65 18.81
N GLY A 8 -2.44 -12.91 18.47
CA GLY A 8 -1.66 -13.33 17.29
C GLY A 8 -2.19 -12.86 15.91
N LYS A 9 -3.33 -12.16 15.85
CA LYS A 9 -3.87 -11.56 14.62
C LYS A 9 -3.32 -10.16 14.29
N ARG A 10 -2.81 -9.40 15.27
CA ARG A 10 -2.40 -7.99 15.05
C ARG A 10 -0.94 -7.84 14.62
N ILE A 11 -0.06 -8.73 15.04
CA ILE A 11 1.39 -8.69 14.71
C ILE A 11 1.63 -9.09 13.24
N ARG A 12 0.82 -10.02 12.70
CA ARG A 12 0.97 -10.51 11.32
C ARG A 12 0.68 -9.45 10.25
N ILE A 13 -0.32 -8.59 10.44
CA ILE A 13 -0.73 -7.61 9.41
C ILE A 13 0.31 -6.48 9.25
N GLY A 14 1.00 -6.12 10.33
CA GLY A 14 2.10 -5.15 10.29
C GLY A 14 3.35 -5.71 9.61
N GLN A 15 3.73 -6.95 9.93
CA GLN A 15 4.92 -7.59 9.37
C GLN A 15 4.74 -8.12 7.94
N GLU A 16 3.54 -8.58 7.57
CA GLU A 16 3.28 -9.13 6.23
C GLU A 16 3.47 -8.07 5.13
N ARG A 17 3.29 -6.78 5.45
CA ARG A 17 3.52 -5.66 4.51
C ARG A 17 4.99 -5.57 4.09
N TYR A 18 5.91 -5.64 5.06
CA TYR A 18 7.35 -5.71 4.80
C TYR A 18 7.72 -6.99 4.05
N ARG A 19 7.07 -8.11 4.38
CA ARG A 19 7.29 -9.38 3.66
C ARG A 19 6.89 -9.28 2.20
N VAL A 20 5.74 -8.68 1.88
CA VAL A 20 5.29 -8.50 0.50
C VAL A 20 6.24 -7.59 -0.27
N ILE A 21 6.66 -6.46 0.31
CA ILE A 21 7.63 -5.57 -0.36
C ILE A 21 8.98 -6.27 -0.54
N GLY A 22 9.46 -7.04 0.43
CA GLY A 22 10.67 -7.86 0.26
C GLY A 22 10.54 -8.93 -0.83
N VAL A 23 9.37 -9.56 -0.97
CA VAL A 23 9.10 -10.50 -2.08
C VAL A 23 9.08 -9.78 -3.42
N MET A 24 8.49 -8.58 -3.50
CA MET A 24 8.49 -7.77 -4.70
C MET A 24 9.90 -7.32 -5.08
N ASP A 25 10.69 -6.83 -4.12
CA ASP A 25 12.08 -6.42 -4.36
C ASP A 25 12.92 -7.58 -4.89
N LYS A 26 12.80 -8.77 -4.29
CA LYS A 26 13.45 -9.98 -4.79
C LYS A 26 13.02 -10.29 -6.22
N ARG A 27 11.72 -10.28 -6.52
CA ARG A 27 11.22 -10.55 -7.87
C ARG A 27 11.76 -9.51 -8.88
N LEU A 28 11.79 -8.24 -8.49
CA LEU A 28 12.26 -7.13 -9.31
C LEU A 28 13.80 -7.06 -9.42
N SER A 29 14.52 -7.85 -8.63
CA SER A 29 15.96 -8.08 -8.81
C SER A 29 16.26 -9.05 -9.96
N GLU A 30 15.29 -9.92 -10.30
CA GLU A 30 15.41 -10.91 -11.37
C GLU A 30 14.79 -10.42 -12.69
N ALA A 31 13.91 -9.41 -12.64
CA ALA A 31 13.16 -8.93 -13.79
C ALA A 31 12.87 -7.42 -13.70
N ARG A 32 12.77 -6.75 -14.85
CA ARG A 32 12.50 -5.31 -14.91
C ARG A 32 11.12 -4.93 -14.35
N TYR A 33 10.12 -5.78 -14.56
CA TYR A 33 8.73 -5.62 -14.10
C TYR A 33 8.25 -6.89 -13.38
N LEU A 34 7.12 -6.83 -12.68
CA LEU A 34 6.60 -7.98 -11.92
C LEU A 34 6.29 -9.17 -12.86
N GLY A 35 5.80 -8.86 -14.06
CA GLY A 35 5.49 -9.83 -15.12
C GLY A 35 6.70 -10.37 -15.89
N GLY A 36 7.90 -9.83 -15.72
CA GLY A 36 9.08 -10.17 -16.53
C GLY A 36 9.75 -8.92 -17.12
N GLU A 37 10.18 -9.00 -18.37
CA GLU A 37 10.86 -7.90 -19.07
C GLU A 37 9.93 -6.78 -19.54
N GLU A 38 8.64 -7.10 -19.72
CA GLU A 38 7.65 -6.18 -20.25
C GLU A 38 6.69 -5.68 -19.16
N TYR A 39 6.18 -4.46 -19.36
CA TYR A 39 5.16 -3.88 -18.50
C TYR A 39 3.80 -4.52 -18.78
N THR A 40 3.16 -5.08 -17.75
CA THR A 40 1.93 -5.86 -17.89
C THR A 40 0.82 -5.41 -16.95
N ILE A 41 -0.33 -6.07 -17.03
CA ILE A 41 -1.44 -5.90 -16.09
C ILE A 41 -1.03 -6.17 -14.63
N ALA A 42 -0.01 -7.01 -14.39
CA ALA A 42 0.48 -7.26 -13.04
C ALA A 42 1.01 -5.97 -12.40
N ASP A 43 1.75 -5.15 -13.16
CA ASP A 43 2.30 -3.88 -12.71
C ASP A 43 1.20 -2.83 -12.51
N ILE A 44 0.25 -2.77 -13.45
CA ILE A 44 -0.92 -1.89 -13.37
C ILE A 44 -1.75 -2.17 -12.12
N ALA A 45 -1.97 -3.44 -11.78
CA ALA A 45 -2.74 -3.85 -10.61
C ALA A 45 -1.97 -3.67 -9.30
N ALA A 46 -0.64 -3.85 -9.32
CA ALA A 46 0.20 -3.77 -8.14
C ALA A 46 0.52 -2.32 -7.73
N TRP A 47 0.84 -1.46 -8.69
CA TRP A 47 1.37 -0.13 -8.43
C TRP A 47 0.47 0.78 -7.56
N PRO A 48 -0.86 0.85 -7.75
CA PRO A 48 -1.70 1.79 -7.02
C PRO A 48 -1.68 1.63 -5.49
N TRP A 49 -1.70 0.39 -4.98
CA TRP A 49 -1.69 0.15 -3.52
C TRP A 49 -0.30 0.30 -2.89
N THR A 50 0.75 0.35 -3.70
CA THR A 50 2.14 0.60 -3.26
C THR A 50 2.46 2.09 -3.06
N ARG A 51 1.56 2.99 -3.48
CA ARG A 51 1.76 4.46 -3.46
C ARG A 51 1.79 5.12 -2.08
N THR A 52 1.40 4.44 -1.01
CA THR A 52 1.27 5.05 0.33
C THR A 52 2.19 4.41 1.37
N PRO A 53 3.53 4.39 1.20
CA PRO A 53 4.44 3.75 2.15
C PRO A 53 4.50 4.48 3.48
N ASP A 54 4.29 5.81 3.48
CA ASP A 54 4.39 6.65 4.66
C ASP A 54 3.28 6.36 5.67
N ARG A 55 2.09 5.94 5.19
CA ARG A 55 1.01 5.39 6.03
C ARG A 55 1.27 3.95 6.49
N GLN A 56 2.32 3.31 5.98
CA GLN A 56 2.64 1.89 6.20
C GLN A 56 3.94 1.70 7.00
N GLY A 57 4.73 2.76 7.24
CA GLY A 57 6.01 2.71 7.97
C GLY A 57 7.17 2.08 7.20
N VAL A 58 7.03 1.84 5.89
CA VAL A 58 8.06 1.18 5.08
C VAL A 58 8.98 2.22 4.46
N ASN A 59 10.27 2.20 4.81
CA ASN A 59 11.27 2.97 4.11
C ASN A 59 11.56 2.32 2.74
N ARG A 60 11.30 3.05 1.65
CA ARG A 60 11.55 2.57 0.29
C ARG A 60 13.03 2.43 -0.03
N ASP A 61 13.89 3.18 0.65
CA ASP A 61 15.33 3.15 0.39
C ASP A 61 15.97 1.81 0.81
N ASP A 62 15.29 1.02 1.65
CA ASP A 62 15.72 -0.32 2.03
C ASP A 62 15.49 -1.36 0.91
N TYR A 63 14.75 -1.00 -0.16
CA TYR A 63 14.32 -1.89 -1.24
C TYR A 63 14.61 -1.25 -2.61
N PRO A 64 15.85 -1.31 -3.11
CA PRO A 64 16.28 -0.55 -4.28
C PRO A 64 15.59 -0.99 -5.58
N ASN A 65 15.29 -2.28 -5.75
CA ASN A 65 14.64 -2.79 -6.97
C ASN A 65 13.17 -2.40 -7.00
N TYR A 66 12.52 -2.48 -5.85
CA TYR A 66 11.16 -2.00 -5.66
C TYR A 66 11.05 -0.49 -5.87
N LYS A 67 12.01 0.30 -5.34
CA LYS A 67 12.06 1.75 -5.54
C LYS A 67 12.18 2.10 -7.03
N ARG A 68 13.14 1.49 -7.75
CA ARG A 68 13.30 1.68 -9.21
C ARG A 68 12.00 1.41 -9.94
N TRP A 69 11.38 0.25 -9.72
CA TRP A 69 10.13 -0.13 -10.37
C TRP A 69 9.01 0.87 -10.08
N PHE A 70 8.90 1.34 -8.84
CA PHE A 70 7.90 2.31 -8.44
C PHE A 70 8.07 3.64 -9.18
N GLU A 71 9.30 4.17 -9.21
CA GLU A 71 9.66 5.44 -9.87
C GLU A 71 9.45 5.35 -11.38
N GLU A 72 9.94 4.28 -12.02
CA GLU A 72 9.81 4.06 -13.46
C GLU A 72 8.33 4.01 -13.91
N ILE A 73 7.44 3.43 -13.12
CA ILE A 73 6.00 3.42 -13.42
C ILE A 73 5.36 4.78 -13.11
N ALA A 74 5.81 5.48 -12.06
CA ALA A 74 5.31 6.80 -11.70
C ALA A 74 5.56 7.86 -12.78
N GLU A 75 6.67 7.73 -13.53
CA GLU A 75 7.04 8.63 -14.63
C GLU A 75 6.16 8.45 -15.87
N ARG A 76 5.38 7.37 -15.97
CA ARG A 76 4.57 7.10 -17.17
C ARG A 76 3.40 8.10 -17.26
N PRO A 77 3.20 8.79 -18.39
CA PRO A 77 2.10 9.75 -18.55
C PRO A 77 0.71 9.16 -18.32
N ALA A 78 0.51 7.88 -18.67
CA ALA A 78 -0.75 7.18 -18.44
C ALA A 78 -1.04 6.96 -16.95
N VAL A 79 0.00 6.72 -16.16
CA VAL A 79 -0.11 6.52 -14.71
C VAL A 79 -0.41 7.85 -14.03
N GLN A 80 0.29 8.92 -14.42
CA GLN A 80 0.02 10.28 -13.92
C GLN A 80 -1.43 10.69 -14.15
N ARG A 81 -1.94 10.53 -15.39
CA ARG A 81 -3.36 10.77 -15.69
C ARG A 81 -4.29 9.92 -14.84
N GLY A 82 -3.98 8.63 -14.65
CA GLY A 82 -4.78 7.73 -13.82
C GLY A 82 -4.79 8.11 -12.33
N VAL A 83 -3.72 8.76 -11.85
CA VAL A 83 -3.64 9.29 -10.48
C VAL A 83 -4.48 10.56 -10.30
N GLU A 84 -4.54 11.42 -11.32
CA GLU A 84 -5.32 12.66 -11.31
C GLU A 84 -6.82 12.40 -11.38
N VAL A 85 -7.22 11.30 -12.03
CA VAL A 85 -8.63 10.89 -12.10
C VAL A 85 -9.20 10.69 -10.69
N LEU A 86 -10.30 11.40 -10.39
CA LEU A 86 -10.99 11.44 -9.10
C LEU A 86 -10.19 12.08 -7.94
N ALA A 87 -9.03 12.70 -8.22
CA ALA A 87 -8.29 13.44 -7.20
C ALA A 87 -9.15 14.57 -6.59
N ASP A 88 -9.86 15.30 -7.46
CA ASP A 88 -10.75 16.41 -7.09
C ASP A 88 -12.03 15.96 -6.34
N LEU A 89 -12.35 14.66 -6.39
CA LEU A 89 -13.49 14.06 -5.70
C LEU A 89 -13.10 13.41 -4.36
N ARG A 90 -11.82 13.45 -3.96
CA ARG A 90 -11.42 12.99 -2.62
C ARG A 90 -11.90 13.97 -1.56
N SER A 91 -12.85 13.54 -0.74
CA SER A 91 -13.24 14.23 0.49
C SER A 91 -12.08 14.29 1.50
N GLU A 92 -11.96 15.41 2.21
CA GLU A 92 -10.97 15.64 3.27
C GLU A 92 -11.19 14.76 4.52
N GLY A 93 -12.25 13.95 4.54
CA GLY A 93 -12.49 12.92 5.54
C GLY A 93 -13.88 13.00 6.16
N PHE A 94 -14.11 12.14 7.15
CA PHE A 94 -15.35 12.13 7.91
C PHE A 94 -15.36 13.26 8.93
N ASP A 95 -16.46 14.01 9.01
CA ASP A 95 -16.69 14.97 10.08
C ASP A 95 -16.75 14.26 11.46
N ALA A 96 -16.72 15.03 12.54
CA ALA A 96 -16.67 14.48 13.90
C ALA A 96 -17.87 13.56 14.22
N LYS A 97 -19.05 13.87 13.68
CA LYS A 97 -20.27 13.09 13.89
C LYS A 97 -20.23 11.80 13.08
N ALA A 98 -19.78 11.86 11.84
CA ALA A 98 -19.56 10.70 10.99
C ALA A 98 -18.49 9.76 11.57
N LYS A 99 -17.42 10.29 12.18
CA LYS A 99 -16.41 9.48 12.89
C LYS A 99 -17.00 8.75 14.10
N GLU A 100 -17.82 9.40 14.91
CA GLU A 100 -18.48 8.77 16.07
C GLU A 100 -19.47 7.67 15.65
N ILE A 101 -20.19 7.88 14.55
CA ILE A 101 -21.12 6.86 14.03
C ILE A 101 -20.37 5.66 13.43
N LEU A 102 -19.30 5.90 12.65
CA LEU A 102 -18.58 4.86 11.92
C LEU A 102 -17.52 4.12 12.74
N PHE A 103 -16.96 4.76 13.77
CA PHE A 103 -15.82 4.22 14.53
C PHE A 103 -15.95 4.40 16.06
N GLY A 104 -17.03 5.03 16.54
CA GLY A 104 -17.27 5.31 17.96
C GLY A 104 -18.13 4.27 18.67
N ALA A 105 -18.42 4.53 19.95
CA ALA A 105 -19.15 3.61 20.83
C ALA A 105 -20.62 3.43 20.39
N THR A 106 -21.15 4.41 19.66
CA THR A 106 -22.50 4.40 19.10
C THR A 106 -22.77 3.16 18.22
N GLN A 107 -21.73 2.58 17.59
CA GLN A 107 -21.84 1.36 16.79
C GLN A 107 -22.27 0.13 17.61
N TYR A 108 -21.99 0.11 18.92
CA TYR A 108 -22.28 -1.00 19.82
C TYR A 108 -23.53 -0.77 20.68
N ALA A 109 -24.08 0.45 20.68
CA ALA A 109 -25.23 0.83 21.50
C ALA A 109 -26.58 0.35 20.93
N ARG A 110 -26.62 -0.12 19.68
CA ARG A 110 -27.83 -0.65 19.04
C ARG A 110 -27.70 -2.17 18.85
N ARG A 111 -27.87 -2.91 19.95
CA ARG A 111 -28.25 -4.32 19.95
C ARG A 111 -29.37 -4.54 20.95
#